data_AF-A0A956HJC2-F1
#
_entry.id   AF-A0A956HJC2-F1
#
_cell.length_a   1.000
_cell.length_b   1.000
_cell.length_c   1.000
_cell.angle_alpha   90.00
_cell.angle_beta   90.00
_cell.angle_gamma   90.00
#
_symmetry.space_group_name_H-M   'P 1'
#
loop_
_entity.id
_entity.type
_entity.pdbx_description
1 polymer ?
#
loop_
_entity_poly.entity_id
_entity_poly.type
_entity_poly.pdbx_seq_one_letter_code
_entity_poly.pdbx_strand_id
1 'polypeptide(L)'
;MRPLRCLILGAAGRDFHDFQVFFRARPELRVLAFTAEQIPFIDRRVFPRELAGPGYDADIPIYPERELPELIARLEIDAVFLAYSDLPYAEVMHKASVVQAAG
;
A
#
# COMPACT_ATOMS: atom_id res chain seq x y z
N MET A 1 15.21 7.34 -14.54
CA MET A 1 13.75 7.06 -14.53
C MET A 1 13.21 7.39 -13.16
N ARG A 2 11.96 7.88 -13.04
CA ARG A 2 11.34 8.12 -11.73
C ARG A 2 11.03 6.78 -11.03
N PRO A 3 11.08 6.70 -9.68
CA PRO A 3 10.62 5.52 -8.96
C PRO A 3 9.16 5.19 -9.27
N LEU A 4 8.80 3.91 -9.29
CA LEU A 4 7.40 3.48 -9.36
C LEU A 4 6.69 3.84 -8.07
N ARG A 5 5.55 4.51 -8.18
CA ARG A 5 4.71 4.91 -7.07
C ARG A 5 3.83 3.73 -6.69
N CYS A 6 4.07 3.19 -5.51
CA CYS A 6 3.49 1.93 -5.06
C CYS A 6 2.48 2.17 -3.94
N LEU A 7 1.44 1.34 -3.88
CA LEU A 7 0.54 1.22 -2.74
C LEU A 7 0.50 -0.25 -2.31
N ILE A 8 0.53 -0.52 -1.01
CA ILE A 8 0.45 -1.89 -0.48
C ILE A 8 -0.93 -2.12 0.14
N LEU A 9 -1.65 -3.10 -0.37
CA LEU A 9 -2.98 -3.51 0.10
C LEU A 9 -2.84 -4.63 1.15
N GLY A 10 -3.23 -4.40 2.39
CA GLY A 10 -3.08 -5.41 3.45
C GLY A 10 -3.93 -5.17 4.68
N ALA A 11 -3.58 -5.84 5.78
CA ALA A 11 -4.29 -5.81 7.05
C ALA A 11 -3.36 -5.48 8.24
N ALA A 12 -2.34 -4.63 8.02
CA ALA A 12 -1.40 -4.16 9.04
C ALA A 12 -0.58 -5.27 9.74
N GLY A 13 -0.11 -6.23 8.95
CA GLY A 13 0.81 -7.29 9.36
C GLY A 13 1.81 -7.60 8.25
N ARG A 14 1.40 -8.41 7.28
CA ARG A 14 2.26 -8.84 6.17
C ARG A 14 2.68 -7.68 5.25
N ASP A 15 1.79 -6.73 5.00
CA ASP A 15 2.09 -5.49 4.28
C ASP A 15 3.30 -4.73 4.85
N PHE A 16 3.35 -4.54 6.17
CA PHE A 16 4.48 -3.90 6.84
C PHE A 16 5.74 -4.76 6.77
N HIS A 17 5.60 -6.08 6.89
CA HIS A 17 6.74 -6.99 6.74
C HIS A 17 7.32 -6.91 5.33
N ASP A 18 6.48 -7.06 4.30
CA ASP A 18 6.84 -6.99 2.89
C ASP A 18 7.50 -5.63 2.59
N PHE A 19 6.97 -4.53 3.14
CA PHE A 19 7.63 -3.22 3.09
C PHE A 19 9.06 -3.27 3.63
N GLN A 20 9.25 -3.75 4.87
CA GLN A 20 10.55 -3.73 5.54
C GLN A 20 11.61 -4.60 4.85
N VAL A 21 11.21 -5.75 4.28
CA VAL A 21 12.16 -6.72 3.70
C VAL A 21 12.34 -6.58 2.19
N PHE A 22 11.34 -6.05 1.48
CA PHE A 22 11.38 -5.93 0.03
C PHE A 22 11.44 -4.47 -0.43
N PHE A 23 10.52 -3.60 -0.01
CA PHE A 23 10.43 -2.25 -0.58
C PHE A 23 11.50 -1.30 -0.03
N ARG A 24 11.81 -1.39 1.28
CA ARG A 24 12.70 -0.46 1.97
C ARG A 24 14.07 -0.29 1.31
N ALA A 25 14.63 -1.35 0.74
CA ALA A 25 15.96 -1.35 0.13
C ALA A 25 15.96 -1.04 -1.38
N ARG A 26 14.80 -0.73 -1.97
CA ARG A 26 14.60 -0.59 -3.42
C ARG A 26 14.16 0.83 -3.78
N PRO A 27 15.10 1.77 -4.03
CA PRO A 27 14.76 3.15 -4.36
C PRO A 27 13.94 3.31 -5.65
N GLU A 28 13.93 2.29 -6.51
CA GLU A 28 13.08 2.19 -7.70
C GLU A 28 11.60 1.92 -7.38
N LEU A 29 11.26 1.48 -6.16
CA LEU A 29 9.89 1.25 -5.69
C LEU A 29 9.59 2.16 -4.50
N ARG A 30 8.70 3.13 -4.69
CA ARG A 30 8.35 4.12 -3.69
C ARG A 30 6.94 3.90 -3.17
N VAL A 31 6.79 3.38 -1.95
CA VAL A 31 5.49 3.13 -1.33
C VAL A 31 4.92 4.42 -0.76
N LEU A 32 3.79 4.89 -1.28
CA LEU A 32 3.18 6.16 -0.87
C LEU A 32 2.04 6.00 0.14
N ALA A 33 1.48 4.79 0.23
CA ALA A 33 0.37 4.49 1.11
C ALA A 33 0.27 2.99 1.41
N PHE A 34 -0.30 2.70 2.57
CA PHE A 34 -0.89 1.41 2.89
C PHE A 34 -2.40 1.54 2.91
N THR A 35 -3.12 0.44 2.75
CA THR A 35 -4.56 0.36 3.08
C THR A 35 -4.82 -0.73 4.10
N ALA A 36 -5.91 -0.62 4.86
CA ALA A 36 -6.39 -1.67 5.75
C ALA A 36 -7.91 -1.62 5.97
N GLU A 37 -8.55 -2.80 6.07
CA GLU A 37 -10.02 -2.93 6.19
C GLU A 37 -10.49 -3.66 7.47
N GLN A 38 -9.59 -4.19 8.30
CA GLN A 38 -9.96 -5.20 9.32
C GLN A 38 -9.61 -4.85 10.77
N ILE A 39 -9.01 -3.69 11.04
CA ILE A 39 -8.53 -3.32 12.38
C ILE A 39 -9.17 -1.99 12.80
N PRO A 40 -9.91 -1.92 13.91
CA PRO A 40 -10.48 -0.67 14.40
C PRO A 40 -9.40 0.41 14.56
N PHE A 41 -9.67 1.58 13.98
CA PHE A 41 -8.81 2.78 14.06
C PHE A 41 -7.43 2.65 13.41
N ILE A 42 -7.19 1.63 12.59
CA ILE A 42 -5.90 1.47 11.89
C ILE A 42 -5.63 2.59 10.88
N ASP A 43 -6.69 3.10 10.28
CA ASP A 43 -6.74 4.28 9.40
C ASP A 43 -6.38 5.59 10.12
N ARG A 44 -6.37 5.59 11.46
CA ARG A 44 -5.87 6.72 12.27
C ARG A 44 -4.39 6.60 12.61
N ARG A 45 -3.72 5.53 12.17
CA ARG A 45 -2.29 5.31 12.36
C ARG A 45 -1.54 5.60 11.07
N VAL A 46 -0.22 5.69 11.21
CA VAL A 46 0.71 5.85 10.11
C VAL A 46 1.84 4.85 10.26
N PHE A 47 2.49 4.50 9.15
CA PHE A 47 3.76 3.80 9.20
C PHE A 47 4.88 4.83 9.39
N PRO A 48 5.62 4.79 10.51
CA PRO A 48 6.53 5.88 10.88
C PRO A 48 7.73 5.95 9.95
N ARG A 49 8.11 7.17 9.54
CA ARG A 49 9.25 7.43 8.65
C ARG A 49 10.57 6.90 9.22
N GLU A 50 10.71 6.88 10.55
CA GLU A 50 11.91 6.38 11.22
C GLU A 50 12.12 4.88 10.95
N LEU A 51 11.06 4.13 10.63
CA LEU A 51 11.14 2.73 10.20
C LEU A 51 11.23 2.58 8.68
N ALA A 52 10.82 3.59 7.92
CA ALA A 52 10.79 3.59 6.45
C ALA A 52 12.18 3.74 5.80
N GLY A 53 13.14 4.29 6.53
CA GLY A 53 14.52 4.44 6.07
C GLY A 53 14.73 5.60 5.09
N PRO A 54 15.93 5.68 4.48
CA PRO A 54 16.32 6.82 3.66
C PRO A 54 15.35 7.10 2.51
N GLY A 55 15.11 8.38 2.27
CA GLY A 55 14.24 8.88 1.21
C GLY A 55 12.81 9.13 1.66
N TYR A 56 12.35 8.67 2.83
CA TYR A 56 11.03 8.99 3.38
C TYR A 56 11.09 10.20 4.33
N ASP A 57 10.68 11.37 3.84
CA ASP A 57 10.74 12.61 4.62
C ASP A 57 9.55 12.77 5.59
N ALA A 58 8.49 11.99 5.38
CA ALA A 58 7.26 11.98 6.18
C ALA A 58 6.77 10.54 6.39
N ASP A 59 5.89 10.36 7.38
CA ASP A 59 5.24 9.09 7.66
C ASP A 59 4.42 8.62 6.45
N ILE A 60 4.32 7.31 6.26
CA ILE A 60 3.53 6.74 5.18
C ILE A 60 2.09 6.55 5.70
N PRO A 61 1.09 7.19 5.08
CA PRO A 61 -0.29 7.13 5.53
C PRO A 61 -0.88 5.72 5.36
N ILE A 62 -1.81 5.38 6.25
CA ILE A 62 -2.65 4.19 6.15
C ILE A 62 -4.08 4.66 5.92
N TYR A 63 -4.69 4.23 4.82
CA TYR A 63 -6.05 4.61 4.44
C TYR A 63 -7.04 3.45 4.58
N PRO A 64 -8.34 3.72 4.71
CA PRO A 64 -9.38 2.71 4.51
C PRO A 64 -9.29 2.09 3.11
N GLU A 65 -9.50 0.78 2.99
CA GLU A 65 -9.34 0.09 1.71
C GLU A 65 -10.39 0.54 0.68
N ARG A 66 -11.59 0.90 1.15
CA ARG A 66 -12.65 1.48 0.30
C ARG A 66 -12.22 2.74 -0.48
N GLU A 67 -11.18 3.45 -0.04
CA GLU A 67 -10.67 4.65 -0.72
C GLU A 67 -9.70 4.31 -1.86
N LEU A 68 -9.36 3.02 -2.06
CA LEU A 68 -8.36 2.56 -3.04
C LEU A 68 -8.51 3.19 -4.44
N PRO A 69 -9.70 3.25 -5.07
CA PRO A 69 -9.83 3.85 -6.40
C PRO A 69 -9.43 5.34 -6.43
N GLU A 70 -9.84 6.10 -5.42
CA GLU A 70 -9.53 7.52 -5.30
C GLU A 70 -8.05 7.74 -4.99
N LEU A 71 -7.45 6.87 -4.16
CA LEU A 71 -6.03 6.90 -3.83
C LEU A 71 -5.15 6.66 -5.05
N ILE A 72 -5.53 5.74 -5.95
CA ILE A 72 -4.79 5.47 -7.18
C ILE A 72 -4.67 6.74 -8.02
N ALA A 73 -5.77 7.47 -8.22
CA ALA A 73 -5.76 8.71 -8.97
C ALA A 73 -5.04 9.84 -8.22
N ARG A 74 -5.38 10.06 -6.94
CA ARG A 74 -4.86 11.17 -6.13
C ARG A 74 -3.36 11.06 -5.86
N LEU A 75 -2.86 9.85 -5.67
CA LEU A 75 -1.44 9.58 -5.41
C LEU A 75 -0.69 9.16 -6.67
N GLU A 76 -1.31 9.19 -7.86
CA GLU A 76 -0.71 8.79 -9.14
C GLU A 76 0.02 7.43 -9.00
N ILE A 77 -0.68 6.41 -8.48
CA ILE A 77 -0.09 5.10 -8.20
C ILE A 77 0.17 4.37 -9.51
N ASP A 78 1.41 3.86 -9.69
CA ASP A 78 1.80 3.07 -10.85
C ASP A 78 1.59 1.56 -10.61
N ALA A 79 1.63 1.11 -9.34
CA ALA A 79 1.47 -0.31 -8.99
C ALA A 79 0.84 -0.51 -7.60
N VAL A 80 -0.12 -1.44 -7.53
CA VAL A 80 -0.70 -1.91 -6.26
C VAL A 80 -0.20 -3.31 -5.96
N PHE A 81 0.30 -3.51 -4.75
CA PHE A 81 0.82 -4.79 -4.27
C PHE A 81 -0.13 -5.39 -3.24
N LEU A 82 -0.67 -6.58 -3.54
CA LEU A 82 -1.53 -7.31 -2.63
C LEU A 82 -0.68 -8.08 -1.60
N ALA A 83 -0.84 -7.77 -0.32
CA ALA A 83 -0.13 -8.39 0.80
C ALA A 83 -1.03 -9.24 1.72
N TYR A 84 -2.27 -9.50 1.33
CA TYR A 84 -3.12 -10.47 2.03
C TYR A 84 -2.66 -11.91 1.73
N SER A 85 -2.73 -12.80 2.74
CA SER A 85 -2.32 -14.20 2.62
C SER A 85 -3.47 -15.20 2.57
N ASP A 86 -4.68 -14.76 2.91
CA ASP A 86 -5.84 -15.59 3.24
C ASP A 86 -7.08 -15.26 2.40
N LEU A 87 -6.93 -14.52 1.30
CA LEU A 87 -8.04 -14.22 0.40
C LEU A 87 -8.32 -15.37 -0.57
N PRO A 88 -9.60 -15.71 -0.82
CA PRO A 88 -9.96 -16.59 -1.91
C PRO A 88 -9.68 -15.90 -3.26
N TYR A 89 -9.48 -16.70 -4.31
CA TYR A 89 -9.19 -16.21 -5.66
C TYR A 89 -10.17 -15.13 -6.14
N ALA A 90 -11.48 -15.31 -5.89
CA ALA A 90 -12.50 -14.35 -6.32
C ALA A 90 -12.29 -12.96 -5.72
N GLU A 91 -11.91 -12.87 -4.44
CA GLU A 91 -11.62 -11.59 -3.77
C GLU A 91 -10.35 -10.94 -4.31
N VAL A 92 -9.31 -11.74 -4.59
CA VAL A 92 -8.08 -11.25 -5.24
C VAL A 92 -8.40 -10.64 -6.60
N MET A 93 -9.20 -11.34 -7.41
CA MET A 93 -9.56 -10.87 -8.75
C MET A 93 -10.50 -9.67 -8.71
N HIS A 94 -11.41 -9.59 -7.73
CA HIS A 94 -12.25 -8.41 -7.54
C HIS A 94 -11.40 -7.18 -7.25
N LYS A 95 -10.47 -7.27 -6.30
CA LYS A 95 -9.53 -6.18 -5.97
C LYS A 95 -8.66 -5.80 -7.17
N ALA A 96 -8.15 -6.78 -7.91
CA ALA A 96 -7.38 -6.52 -9.13
C ALA A 96 -8.22 -5.79 -10.20
N SER A 97 -9.47 -6.17 -10.39
CA SER A 97 -10.38 -5.48 -11.33
C SER A 97 -10.63 -4.03 -10.94
N VAL A 98 -10.76 -3.73 -9.64
CA VAL A 98 -10.93 -2.36 -9.14
C VAL A 98 -9.69 -1.53 -9.41
N VAL A 99 -8.50 -2.06 -9.14
CA VAL A 99 -7.22 -1.39 -9.43
C VAL A 99 -7.09 -1.07 -10.92
N GLN A 100 -7.30 -2.06 -11.79
CA GLN A 100 -7.18 -1.88 -13.24
C GLN A 100 -8.21 -0.90 -13.82
N ALA A 101 -9.39 -0.79 -13.21
CA ALA A 101 -10.40 0.18 -13.62
C ALA A 101 -10.03 1.62 -13.20
N ALA A 102 -9.15 1.80 -12.22
CA ALA A 102 -8.75 3.11 -11.69
C ALA A 102 -7.59 3.76 -12.46
N GLY A 103 -6.96 3.05 -13.41
CA GLY A 103 -5.86 3.51 -14.25
C GLY A 103 -4.52 2.87 -13.91
#